data_AF-A0A960EIX0-F1
#
_entry.id   AF-A0A960EIX0-F1
#
_cell.length_a   1.000
_cell.length_b   1.000
_cell.length_c   1.000
_cell.angle_alpha   90.00
_cell.angle_beta   90.00
_cell.angle_gamma   90.00
#
_symmetry.space_group_name_H-M   'P 1'
#
loop_
_entity.id
_entity.type
_entity.pdbx_description
1 polymer ?
#
loop_
_entity_poly.entity_id
_entity_poly.type
_entity_poly.pdbx_seq_one_letter_code
_entity_poly.pdbx_strand_id
1 'polypeptide(L)'
;QALVAAAMAALLVAPFVVSATRALDREYLPSGDDALIGLRALDVGTADTPLVGQPSTSHLYGPDDGTSHPGPIEFFWLALPVRALGPPAGM
;
A
#
# COMPACT_ATOMS: atom_id res chain seq x y z
N GLN A 1 -5.66 35.13 3.39
CA GLN A 1 -5.21 34.06 2.47
C GLN A 1 -4.44 32.96 3.21
N ALA A 2 -3.42 33.28 4.03
CA ALA A 2 -2.67 32.27 4.80
C ALA A 2 -3.54 31.36 5.69
N LEU A 3 -4.53 31.92 6.41
CA LEU A 3 -5.44 31.14 7.26
C LEU A 3 -6.29 30.14 6.44
N VAL A 4 -6.76 30.56 5.27
CA VAL A 4 -7.55 29.70 4.37
C VAL A 4 -6.67 28.58 3.81
N ALA A 5 -5.44 28.89 3.40
CA ALA A 5 -4.49 27.88 2.93
C ALA A 5 -4.13 26.87 4.03
N ALA A 6 -3.91 27.33 5.26
CA ALA A 6 -3.65 26.46 6.40
C ALA A 6 -4.85 25.56 6.74
N ALA A 7 -6.07 26.10 6.70
CA ALA A 7 -7.29 25.32 6.91
C ALA A 7 -7.48 24.24 5.82
N MET A 8 -7.19 24.58 4.57
CA MET A 8 -7.21 23.63 3.45
C MET A 8 -6.16 22.52 3.60
N ALA A 9 -4.93 22.87 3.98
CA ALA A 9 -3.88 21.90 4.23
C ALA A 9 -4.26 20.96 5.39
N ALA A 10 -4.81 21.51 6.49
CA ALA A 10 -5.27 20.71 7.62
C ALA A 10 -6.38 19.74 7.21
N LEU A 11 -7.35 20.20 6.41
CA LEU A 11 -8.45 19.37 5.91
C LEU A 11 -7.94 18.25 4.99
N LEU A 12 -6.94 18.54 4.15
CA LEU A 12 -6.32 17.56 3.25
C LEU A 12 -5.57 16.47 4.03
N VAL A 13 -4.86 16.83 5.10
CA VAL A 13 -4.04 15.91 5.89
C VAL A 13 -4.85 15.13 6.92
N ALA A 14 -5.96 15.69 7.41
CA ALA A 14 -6.83 15.10 8.43
C ALA A 14 -7.20 13.63 8.18
N PRO A 15 -7.70 13.19 7.00
CA PRO A 15 -8.09 11.79 6.81
C PRO A 15 -6.92 10.81 6.96
N PHE A 16 -5.71 11.20 6.53
CA PHE A 16 -4.52 10.35 6.65
C PHE A 16 -4.08 10.20 8.11
N VAL A 17 -4.09 11.28 8.88
CA VAL A 17 -3.78 11.25 10.32
C VAL A 17 -4.81 10.40 11.07
N VAL A 18 -6.11 10.55 10.76
CA VAL A 18 -7.17 9.74 11.37
C VAL A 18 -7.03 8.26 10.99
N SER A 19 -6.65 7.94 9.76
CA SER A 19 -6.41 6.57 9.32
C SER A 19 -5.24 5.93 10.09
N ALA A 20 -4.08 6.59 10.12
CA ALA A 20 -2.89 6.08 10.79
C ALA A 20 -3.10 5.91 12.30
N THR A 21 -3.74 6.89 12.96
CA THR A 21 -4.07 6.78 14.39
C THR A 21 -5.01 5.61 14.67
N ARG A 22 -6.04 5.42 13.85
CA ARG A 22 -6.95 4.27 13.99
C ARG A 22 -6.26 2.93 13.74
N ALA A 23 -5.39 2.86 12.74
CA ALA A 23 -4.65 1.64 12.43
C ALA A 23 -3.74 1.23 13.60
N LEU A 24 -3.08 2.21 14.25
CA LEU A 24 -2.29 1.99 15.45
C LEU A 24 -3.17 1.58 16.65
N ASP A 25 -4.24 2.33 16.93
CA ASP A 25 -5.11 2.10 18.10
C ASP A 25 -5.88 0.77 18.03
N ARG A 26 -6.14 0.27 16.82
CA ARG A 26 -6.91 -0.97 16.60
C ARG A 26 -6.02 -2.16 16.26
N GLU A 27 -4.71 -2.01 16.37
CA GLU A 27 -3.74 -3.07 16.03
C GLU A 27 -4.02 -3.65 14.64
N TYR A 28 -4.24 -2.77 13.67
CA TYR A 28 -4.55 -3.19 12.30
C TYR A 28 -3.46 -4.14 11.79
N LEU A 29 -3.93 -5.28 11.29
CA LEU A 29 -3.12 -6.29 10.64
C LEU A 29 -3.61 -6.42 9.20
N PRO A 30 -2.68 -6.37 8.22
CA PRO A 30 -3.07 -6.49 6.83
C PRO A 30 -3.59 -7.88 6.52
N SER A 31 -4.56 -7.96 5.61
CA SER A 31 -5.17 -9.20 5.18
C SER A 31 -5.56 -9.12 3.69
N GLY A 32 -5.66 -10.28 3.03
CA GLY A 32 -5.96 -10.31 1.59
C GLY A 32 -4.93 -9.54 0.77
N ASP A 33 -5.41 -8.64 -0.09
CA ASP A 33 -4.58 -7.85 -1.00
C ASP A 33 -3.56 -6.99 -0.24
N ASP A 34 -3.95 -6.35 0.88
CA ASP A 34 -3.03 -5.52 1.68
C ASP A 34 -1.84 -6.33 2.21
N ALA A 35 -2.08 -7.57 2.64
CA ALA A 35 -1.01 -8.45 3.12
C ALA A 35 -0.07 -8.83 1.99
N LEU A 36 -0.61 -9.13 0.81
CA LEU A 36 0.20 -9.46 -0.36
C LEU A 36 1.00 -8.25 -0.84
N ILE A 37 0.41 -7.05 -0.85
CA ILE A 37 1.11 -5.78 -1.15
C ILE A 37 2.28 -5.60 -0.19
N GLY A 38 2.05 -5.74 1.13
CA GLY A 38 3.09 -5.58 2.14
C GLY A 38 4.25 -6.56 1.97
N LEU A 39 3.94 -7.85 1.72
CA LEU A 39 4.95 -8.87 1.46
C LEU A 39 5.77 -8.53 0.20
N ARG A 40 5.11 -8.22 -0.92
CA ARG A 40 5.78 -7.88 -2.19
C ARG A 40 6.60 -6.58 -2.10
N ALA A 41 6.15 -5.61 -1.31
CA ALA A 41 6.91 -4.39 -1.03
C ALA A 41 8.20 -4.71 -0.23
N LEU A 42 8.14 -5.65 0.71
CA LEU A 42 9.33 -6.09 1.46
C LEU A 42 10.34 -6.84 0.58
N ASP A 43 9.89 -7.52 -0.49
CA ASP A 43 10.76 -8.23 -1.43
C ASP A 43 11.57 -7.31 -2.37
N VAL A 44 11.20 -6.03 -2.49
CA VAL A 44 11.87 -5.08 -3.40
C VAL A 44 13.35 -4.88 -3.05
N GLY A 45 14.23 -5.15 -4.00
CA GLY A 45 15.69 -5.07 -3.82
C GLY A 45 16.31 -6.34 -3.25
N THR A 46 15.54 -7.41 -3.09
CA THR A 46 16.03 -8.77 -2.79
C THR A 46 16.08 -9.64 -4.05
N ALA A 47 16.45 -10.90 -3.91
CA ALA A 47 16.37 -11.89 -5.00
C ALA A 47 14.93 -12.12 -5.49
N ASP A 48 13.93 -11.85 -4.67
CA ASP A 48 12.51 -12.09 -4.94
C ASP A 48 11.77 -10.83 -5.43
N THR A 49 12.51 -9.82 -5.91
CA THR A 49 11.94 -8.53 -6.37
C THR A 49 10.82 -8.76 -7.39
N PRO A 50 9.60 -8.23 -7.15
CA PRO A 50 8.45 -8.48 -8.03
C PRO A 50 8.64 -7.81 -9.40
N LEU A 51 8.41 -8.59 -10.46
CA LEU A 51 8.46 -8.11 -11.85
C LEU A 51 7.08 -7.73 -12.41
N VAL A 52 6.00 -8.13 -11.73
CA VAL A 52 4.59 -7.86 -12.07
C VAL A 52 3.85 -7.39 -10.81
N GLY A 53 2.67 -6.76 -10.98
CA GLY A 53 1.83 -6.25 -9.90
C GLY A 53 0.94 -7.31 -9.24
N GLN A 54 -0.08 -6.86 -8.50
CA GLN A 54 -1.04 -7.74 -7.83
C GLN A 54 -1.73 -8.75 -8.77
N PRO A 55 -2.10 -9.95 -8.27
CA PRO A 55 -3.06 -10.82 -8.94
C PRO A 55 -4.33 -10.05 -9.27
N SER A 56 -4.88 -10.32 -10.45
CA SER A 56 -6.04 -9.66 -10.99
C SER A 56 -7.25 -10.60 -11.00
N THR A 57 -8.42 -10.02 -10.76
CA THR A 57 -9.71 -10.69 -10.93
C THR A 57 -10.03 -10.99 -12.40
N SER A 58 -9.26 -10.44 -13.36
CA SER A 58 -9.37 -10.79 -14.77
C SER A 58 -9.03 -12.25 -15.09
N HIS A 59 -8.54 -13.03 -14.12
CA HIS A 59 -8.34 -14.48 -14.30
C HIS A 59 -9.64 -15.19 -14.67
N LEU A 60 -10.82 -14.64 -14.29
CA LEU A 60 -12.14 -15.13 -14.71
C LEU A 60 -12.35 -15.10 -16.24
N TYR A 61 -11.53 -14.33 -16.95
CA TYR A 61 -11.58 -14.14 -18.40
C TYR A 61 -10.24 -14.50 -19.07
N GLY A 62 -9.33 -15.14 -18.34
CA GLY A 62 -7.95 -15.41 -18.75
C GLY A 62 -7.56 -16.88 -18.56
N PRO A 63 -6.26 -17.19 -18.65
CA PRO A 63 -5.74 -18.53 -18.38
C PRO A 63 -6.01 -18.96 -16.94
N ASP A 64 -6.19 -20.27 -16.73
CA ASP A 64 -6.41 -20.87 -15.40
C ASP A 64 -5.27 -20.58 -14.42
N ASP A 65 -4.07 -20.34 -14.94
CA ASP A 65 -2.85 -20.04 -14.19
C ASP A 65 -2.89 -18.67 -13.49
N GLY A 66 -3.91 -17.86 -13.78
CA GLY A 66 -4.11 -16.53 -13.21
C GLY A 66 -3.51 -15.41 -14.05
N THR A 67 -4.01 -14.19 -13.82
CA THR A 67 -3.52 -12.97 -14.47
C THR A 67 -3.04 -11.99 -13.42
N SER A 68 -1.95 -11.28 -13.65
CA SER A 68 -1.44 -10.23 -12.76
C SER A 68 -1.42 -8.88 -13.46
N HIS A 69 -1.44 -7.79 -12.69
CA HIS A 69 -1.23 -6.46 -13.24
C HIS A 69 0.17 -6.35 -13.87
N PRO A 70 0.32 -5.63 -14.99
CA PRO A 70 1.57 -5.65 -15.76
C PRO A 70 2.75 -4.95 -15.06
N GLY A 71 2.49 -4.03 -14.13
CA GLY A 71 3.52 -3.19 -13.51
C GLY A 71 3.61 -3.35 -12.00
N PRO A 72 4.81 -3.45 -11.41
CA PRO A 72 5.01 -3.63 -9.96
C PRO A 72 5.21 -2.31 -9.19
N ILE A 73 5.01 -1.13 -9.80
CA ILE A 73 5.45 0.16 -9.25
C ILE A 73 4.93 0.45 -7.83
N GLU A 74 3.75 -0.05 -7.48
CA GLU A 74 3.19 0.05 -6.12
C GLU A 74 4.14 -0.54 -5.05
N PHE A 75 4.76 -1.69 -5.33
CA PHE A 75 5.67 -2.36 -4.40
C PHE A 75 6.93 -1.54 -4.20
N PHE A 76 7.46 -0.95 -5.27
CA PHE A 76 8.65 -0.10 -5.20
C PHE A 76 8.39 1.16 -4.38
N TRP A 77 7.22 1.78 -4.54
CA TRP A 77 6.84 2.96 -3.76
C TRP A 77 6.66 2.64 -2.27
N LEU A 78 6.06 1.50 -1.95
CA LEU A 78 5.77 1.09 -0.58
C LEU A 78 6.96 0.44 0.13
N ALA A 79 7.99 0.01 -0.59
CA ALA A 79 9.15 -0.69 -0.01
C ALA A 79 9.78 0.06 1.18
N LEU A 80 10.00 1.37 1.04
CA LEU A 80 10.62 2.16 2.11
C LEU A 80 9.63 2.48 3.26
N PRO A 81 8.41 3.00 2.99
CA PRO A 81 7.42 3.22 4.04
C PRO A 81 7.12 1.97 4.88
N VAL A 82 6.91 0.82 4.25
CA VAL A 82 6.60 -0.45 4.95
C VAL A 82 7.75 -0.89 5.84
N ARG A 83 9.00 -0.78 5.38
CA ARG A 83 10.19 -1.11 6.19
C ARG A 83 10.39 -0.16 7.37
N ALA A 84 10.10 1.12 7.18
CA ALA A 84 10.37 2.15 8.17
C ALA A 84 9.27 2.27 9.23
N LEU A 85 8.00 2.10 8.82
CA LEU A 85 6.82 2.39 9.65
C LEU A 85 5.96 1.17 9.95
N GLY A 86 6.24 0.03 9.30
CA GLY A 86 5.45 -1.19 9.43
C GLY A 86 4.05 -1.08 8.82
N PRO A 87 3.24 -2.16 8.88
CA PRO A 87 1.90 -2.18 8.30
C PRO A 87 0.93 -1.08 8.76
N PRO A 88 0.88 -0.67 10.05
CA PRO A 88 -0.14 0.29 10.50
C PRO A 88 0.02 1.73 9.98
N ALA A 89 1.21 2.11 9.51
CA ALA A 89 1.49 3.49 9.09
C ALA A 89 2.31 3.59 7.79
N GLY A 90 2.89 2.49 7.33
CA GLY A 90 3.68 2.40 6.10
C GLY A 90 2.93 1.84 4.90
N MET A 91 1.72 1.28 5.10
CA MET A 91 0.79 0.88 4.03
C MET A 91 -0.41 1.82 4.03
#